data_AF-A0AA88R508-F1
#
_entry.id   AF-A0AA88R508-F1
#
_cell.length_a   1.000
_cell.length_b   1.000
_cell.length_c   1.000
_cell.angle_alpha   90.00
_cell.angle_beta   90.00
_cell.angle_gamma   90.00
#
_symmetry.space_group_name_H-M   'P 1'
#
loop_
_entity.id
_entity.type
_entity.pdbx_description
1 polymer ?
#
loop_
_entity_poly.entity_id
_entity_poly.type
_entity_poly.pdbx_seq_one_letter_code
_entity_poly.pdbx_strand_id
1 'polypeptide(L)' 'MAIPVSSSITTHCSCSVERGGEDAFFMSSFNGGVIAVADGVSGWTEKNVDPAKFSRELMSKASVLVPEKERDPRSG' A
#
# COMPACT_ATOMS: atom_id res chain seq x y z
N MET A 1 -3.78 -4.46 24.10
CA MET A 1 -2.34 -4.64 23.82
C MET A 1 -2.19 -4.63 22.32
N ALA A 2 -1.51 -3.63 21.73
CA ALA A 2 -1.22 -3.63 20.30
C ALA A 2 0.10 -4.37 20.07
N ILE A 3 0.13 -5.35 19.17
CA ILE A 3 1.37 -5.98 18.72
C ILE A 3 2.02 -5.01 17.73
N PRO A 4 3.29 -4.61 17.91
CA PRO A 4 3.96 -3.79 16.92
C PRO A 4 4.13 -4.59 15.63
N VAL A 5 3.51 -4.10 14.55
CA VAL A 5 3.68 -4.61 13.19
C VAL A 5 4.71 -3.73 12.47
N SER A 6 5.64 -4.35 11.74
CA SER A 6 6.70 -3.66 10.99
C SER A 6 6.65 -4.09 9.53
N SER A 7 6.97 -3.18 8.62
CA SER A 7 7.05 -3.42 7.17
C SER A 7 8.45 -3.17 6.67
N SER A 8 8.91 -4.04 5.75
CA SER A 8 10.11 -3.82 4.94
C SER A 8 9.74 -4.08 3.49
N ILE A 9 10.08 -3.16 2.60
CA ILE A 9 9.95 -3.34 1.15
C ILE A 9 11.34 -3.32 0.54
N THR A 10 11.65 -4.34 -0.26
CA THR A 10 12.94 -4.45 -0.94
C THR A 10 12.69 -4.53 -2.43
N THR A 11 13.15 -3.52 -3.17
CA THR A 11 12.99 -3.46 -4.62
C THR A 11 13.89 -4.49 -5.31
N HIS A 12 13.31 -5.39 -6.09
CA HIS A 12 14.01 -6.55 -6.66
C HIS A 12 14.85 -6.23 -7.93
N CYS A 13 14.69 -5.06 -8.56
CA CYS A 13 15.39 -4.75 -9.82
C CYS A 13 16.12 -3.40 -9.79
N SER A 14 17.42 -3.40 -10.09
CA SER A 14 18.31 -2.23 -10.07
C SER A 14 17.83 -1.04 -10.91
N CYS A 15 17.11 -1.29 -12.01
CA CYS A 15 16.51 -0.23 -12.83
C CYS A 15 15.34 0.52 -12.15
N SER A 16 14.71 -0.10 -11.15
CA SER A 16 13.56 0.45 -10.43
C SER A 16 13.93 0.97 -9.03
N VAL A 17 15.14 0.68 -8.54
CA VAL A 17 15.62 1.10 -7.20
C VAL A 17 15.62 2.62 -7.06
N GLU A 18 16.10 3.37 -8.05
CA GLU A 18 16.10 4.84 -8.02
C GLU A 18 14.70 5.45 -7.97
N ARG A 19 13.68 4.69 -8.42
CA ARG A 19 12.27 5.11 -8.43
C ARG A 19 11.47 4.55 -7.25
N GLY A 20 12.12 3.81 -6.34
CA GLY A 20 11.49 3.18 -5.18
C GLY A 20 10.71 1.89 -5.49
N GLY A 21 10.91 1.28 -6.66
CA GLY A 21 10.19 0.08 -7.09
C GLY A 21 8.78 0.34 -7.62
N GLU A 22 8.16 -0.73 -8.11
CA GLU A 22 6.78 -0.72 -8.63
C GLU A 22 5.73 -1.19 -7.62
N ASP A 23 6.18 -1.72 -6.48
CA ASP A 23 5.33 -2.17 -5.38
C ASP A 23 4.87 -1.01 -4.50
N ALA A 24 3.71 -1.18 -3.88
CA ALA A 24 3.18 -0.28 -2.86
C ALA A 24 2.49 -1.07 -1.75
N PHE A 25 2.45 -0.50 -0.55
CA PHE A 25 1.72 -1.09 0.58
C PHE A 25 1.06 0.00 1.43
N PHE A 26 0.08 -0.39 2.25
CA PHE A 26 -0.36 0.42 3.38
C PHE A 26 -0.66 -0.47 4.59
N MET A 27 -0.57 0.12 5.78
CA MET A 27 -0.89 -0.53 7.05
C MET A 27 -1.81 0.37 7.88
N SER A 28 -2.74 -0.23 8.59
CA SER A 28 -3.60 0.45 9.57
C SER A 28 -3.74 -0.41 10.82
N SER A 29 -3.87 0.22 11.98
CA SER A 29 -4.18 -0.45 13.25
C SER A 29 -5.69 -0.62 13.50
N PHE A 30 -6.53 -0.27 12.52
CA PHE A 30 -7.99 -0.35 12.64
C PHE A 30 -8.48 -1.78 12.90
N ASN A 31 -9.35 -1.94 13.90
CA ASN A 31 -10.09 -3.18 14.23
C ASN A 31 -9.25 -4.47 14.21
N GLY A 32 -8.06 -4.46 14.84
CA GLY A 32 -7.15 -5.60 14.88
C GLY A 32 -6.05 -5.59 13.81
N GLY A 33 -6.09 -4.63 12.89
CA GLY A 33 -5.04 -4.35 11.92
C GLY A 33 -5.44 -4.68 10.48
N VAL A 34 -4.95 -3.86 9.54
CA VAL A 34 -5.09 -4.06 8.09
C VAL A 34 -3.72 -3.93 7.47
N ILE A 35 -3.39 -4.88 6.59
CA ILE A 35 -2.19 -4.83 5.74
C ILE A 35 -2.67 -5.02 4.30
N ALA A 36 -2.24 -4.15 3.40
CA ALA A 36 -2.44 -4.34 1.97
C ALA A 36 -1.13 -4.13 1.22
N VAL A 37 -0.95 -4.89 0.16
CA VAL A 37 0.22 -4.85 -0.74
C VAL A 37 -0.30 -4.92 -2.17
N ALA A 38 0.29 -4.12 -3.06
CA ALA A 38 0.04 -4.14 -4.49
C ALA A 38 1.38 -4.20 -5.23
N ASP A 39 1.51 -5.18 -6.12
CA ASP A 39 2.65 -5.38 -7.01
C ASP A 39 2.39 -4.63 -8.33
N GLY A 40 3.39 -3.86 -8.79
CA GLY A 40 3.32 -3.19 -10.08
C GLY A 40 3.63 -4.16 -11.22
N VAL A 41 2.97 -4.00 -12.37
CA VAL A 41 3.21 -4.93 -13.50
C VAL A 41 4.23 -4.32 -14.46
N SER A 42 5.47 -4.80 -14.40
CA SER A 42 6.62 -4.26 -15.16
C SER A 42 6.40 -4.13 -16.68
N GLY A 43 5.56 -4.99 -17.27
CA GLY A 43 5.18 -4.94 -18.69
C GLY A 43 4.52 -3.61 -19.14
N TRP A 44 3.99 -2.81 -18.22
CA TRP A 44 3.47 -1.46 -18.54
C TRP A 44 4.56 -0.51 -19.06
N THR A 45 5.83 -0.77 -18.72
CA THR A 45 6.98 0.01 -19.18
C THR A 45 7.10 -0.03 -20.71
N GLU A 46 6.79 -1.16 -21.35
CA GLU A 46 6.81 -1.31 -22.82
C GLU A 46 5.80 -0.40 -23.53
N LYS A 47 4.81 0.10 -22.79
CA LYS A 47 3.79 1.04 -23.26
C LYS A 47 4.08 2.48 -22.82
N ASN A 48 5.27 2.77 -22.30
CA ASN A 48 5.64 4.05 -21.70
C ASN A 48 4.73 4.47 -20.52
N VAL A 49 4.16 3.49 -19.82
CA VAL A 49 3.37 3.69 -18.61
C VAL A 49 4.23 3.33 -17.40
N ASP A 50 4.22 4.18 -16.37
CA ASP A 50 4.91 3.92 -15.11
C ASP A 50 4.15 2.83 -14.32
N PRO A 51 4.72 1.62 -14.15
CA PRO A 51 4.03 0.51 -13.48
C PRO A 51 3.72 0.80 -12.01
N ALA A 52 4.45 1.74 -11.39
CA ALA A 52 4.25 2.10 -9.99
C ALA A 52 3.04 3.02 -9.76
N LYS A 53 2.50 3.67 -10.80
CA LYS A 53 1.38 4.62 -10.63
C LYS A 53 0.13 3.91 -10.13
N PHE A 54 -0.19 2.76 -10.72
CA PHE A 54 -1.41 2.03 -10.38
C PHE A 54 -1.35 1.47 -8.95
N SER A 55 -0.25 0.80 -8.59
CA SER A 55 -0.07 0.22 -7.25
C SER A 55 -0.11 1.29 -6.16
N ARG A 56 0.57 2.42 -6.35
CA ARG A 56 0.57 3.55 -5.41
C ARG A 56 -0.81 4.20 -5.28
N GLU A 57 -1.50 4.43 -6.39
CA GLU A 57 -2.84 5.01 -6.36
C GLU A 57 -3.84 4.05 -5.70
N LEU A 58 -3.77 2.75 -6.00
CA LEU A 58 -4.61 1.74 -5.36
C LEU A 58 -4.43 1.74 -3.84
N MET A 59 -3.19 1.75 -3.35
CA MET A 59 -2.92 1.80 -1.91
C MET A 59 -3.38 3.12 -1.28
N SER A 60 -3.21 4.26 -1.97
CA SER A 60 -3.70 5.56 -1.51
C SER A 60 -5.22 5.62 -1.42
N LYS A 61 -5.95 5.04 -2.37
CA LYS A 61 -7.42 4.97 -2.32
C LYS A 61 -7.89 3.98 -1.26
N ALA A 62 -7.21 2.84 -1.14
CA ALA A 62 -7.55 1.82 -0.15
C ALA A 62 -7.37 2.34 1.29
N SER A 63 -6.34 3.15 1.57
CA SER A 63 -6.15 3.73 2.90
C SER A 63 -7.28 4.68 3.31
N VAL A 64 -7.88 5.42 2.37
CA VAL A 64 -9.03 6.30 2.64
C VAL A 64 -10.30 5.51 3.00
N LEU A 65 -10.41 4.26 2.54
CA LEU A 65 -11.54 3.38 2.85
C LEU A 65 -11.42 2.73 4.24
N VAL A 66 -10.22 2.71 4.83
CA VAL A 66 -10.00 2.19 6.18
C VAL A 66 -10.11 3.33 7.18
N PRO A 67 -11.09 3.32 8.10
CA PRO A 67 -11.22 4.37 9.09
C PRO A 67 -10.01 4.42 10.03
N GLU A 68 -9.68 5.61 10.52
CA GLU A 68 -8.61 5.79 11.52
C GLU A 68 -9.02 5.28 12.91
N LYS A 69 -10.32 5.36 13.22
CA LYS A 69 -10.91 4.91 14.49
C LYS A 69 -12.20 4.13 14.28
N GLU A 70 -12.44 3.18 15.18
CA GLU A 70 -13.72 2.48 15.28
C GLU A 70 -14.84 3.48 15.60
N ARG A 71 -15.95 3.40 14.87
CA ARG A 71 -17.14 4.21 15.17
C ARG A 71 -17.90 3.51 16.29
N ASP A 72 -18.11 4.16 17.44
CA ASP A 72 -18.96 3.62 18.51
C ASP A 72 -20.40 3.46 17.95
N PRO A 73 -20.97 2.25 17.93
CA PRO A 73 -22.32 2.02 17.42
C PRO A 73 -23.41 2.82 18.13
N ARG A 74 -23.13 3.38 19.32
CA ARG A 74 -24.08 4.16 20.15
C ARG A 74 -23.98 5.67 19.94
N SER A 75 -23.17 6.13 18.98
CA SER A 75 -22.91 7.55 18.74
C SER A 75 -23.84 8.22 17.70
N GLY A 76 -24.93 7.54 17.30
CA GLY A 76 -25.95 8.02 16.35
C GLY A 76 -27.35 8.05 16.94
#